data_AF-A0A1M4PPU4-F1
#
_entry.id   AF-A0A1M4PPU4-F1
#
_cell.length_a   1.000
_cell.length_b   1.000
_cell.length_c   1.000
_cell.angle_alpha   90.00
_cell.angle_beta   90.00
_cell.angle_gamma   90.00
#
_symmetry.space_group_name_H-M   'P 1'
#
loop_
_entity.id
_entity.type
_entity.pdbx_description
1 polymer ?
#
loop_
_entity_poly.entity_id
_entity_poly.type
_entity_poly.pdbx_seq_one_letter_code
_entity_poly.pdbx_strand_id
1 'polypeptide(L)' 'MYTTNIIEGLHRQFRKVTKTKSVFPTDLSLEKMLYLASQNVMKKWTQRYRNWDSILNQLMIFFEGRVEQYL' A
#
# COMPACT_ATOMS: atom_id res chain seq x y z
N MET A 1 -4.32 -6.81 -16.44
CA MET A 1 -4.87 -5.46 -16.22
C MET A 1 -3.99 -4.76 -15.18
N TYR A 2 -3.23 -3.74 -15.55
CA TYR A 2 -2.39 -2.99 -14.60
C TYR A 2 -3.24 -1.89 -13.96
N THR A 3 -3.55 -2.01 -12.67
CA THR A 3 -4.37 -1.01 -11.97
C THR A 3 -3.44 0.02 -11.31
N THR A 4 -3.44 1.25 -11.80
CA THR A 4 -2.71 2.36 -11.17
C THR A 4 -3.42 2.89 -9.92
N ASN A 5 -4.72 2.56 -9.77
CA ASN A 5 -5.60 3.02 -8.68
C ASN A 5 -5.03 2.81 -7.27
N ILE A 6 -4.30 1.71 -7.01
CA ILE A 6 -3.73 1.42 -5.69
C ILE A 6 -2.63 2.44 -5.36
N ILE A 7 -1.70 2.65 -6.29
CA ILE A 7 -0.55 3.55 -6.13
C ILE A 7 -1.02 5.01 -6.14
N GLU A 8 -1.88 5.38 -7.10
CA GLU A 8 -2.47 6.72 -7.18
C GLU A 8 -3.30 7.05 -5.94
N GLY A 9 -4.05 6.07 -5.42
CA GLY A 9 -4.82 6.19 -4.19
C GLY A 9 -3.96 6.55 -2.98
N LEU A 10 -2.81 5.89 -2.82
CA LEU A 10 -1.84 6.21 -1.77
C LEU A 10 -1.24 7.61 -1.96
N HIS A 11 -0.76 7.92 -3.17
CA HIS A 11 -0.20 9.24 -3.48
C HIS A 11 -1.21 10.38 -3.24
N ARG A 12 -2.49 10.16 -3.51
CA ARG A 12 -3.55 11.12 -3.19
C ARG A 12 -3.66 11.39 -1.68
N GLN A 13 -3.52 10.37 -0.84
CA GLN A 13 -3.55 10.56 0.62
C GLN A 13 -2.33 11.34 1.10
N PHE A 14 -1.15 11.07 0.56
CA PHE A 14 0.05 11.83 0.89
C PHE A 14 -0.07 13.30 0.49
N ARG A 15 -0.50 13.60 -0.75
CA ARG A 15 -0.76 14.98 -1.18
C ARG A 15 -1.79 15.67 -0.28
N LYS A 16 -2.82 14.96 0.18
CA LYS A 16 -3.84 15.52 1.07
C LYS A 16 -3.27 15.96 2.42
N VAL A 17 -2.35 15.21 3.00
CA VAL A 17 -1.76 15.54 4.31
C VAL A 17 -0.64 16.57 4.22
N THR A 18 0.07 16.64 3.08
CA THR A 18 1.15 17.61 2.87
C THR A 18 0.66 18.97 2.35
N LYS A 19 -0.54 19.05 1.74
CA LYS A 19 -1.04 20.31 1.13
C LYS A 19 -1.08 21.52 2.07
N THR A 20 -1.24 21.30 3.38
CA THR A 20 -1.36 22.38 4.38
C THR A 20 -0.03 22.78 4.98
N LYS A 21 1.05 22.05 4.71
CA LYS A 21 2.41 22.36 5.18
C LYS A 21 3.34 22.52 3.97
N SER A 22 3.61 23.76 3.62
CA SER A 22 4.51 24.11 2.51
C SER A 22 5.99 23.86 2.83
N VAL A 23 6.37 23.90 4.11
CA VAL A 23 7.76 23.72 4.56
C VAL A 23 7.80 22.74 5.73
N PHE A 24 8.75 21.81 5.68
CA PHE A 24 9.09 20.90 6.76
C PHE A 24 10.43 21.30 7.36
N PRO A 25 10.54 21.43 8.71
CA PRO A 25 11.78 21.87 9.35
C PRO A 25 12.93 20.86 9.24
N THR A 26 12.61 19.56 9.11
CA THR A 26 13.59 18.47 8.89
C THR A 26 12.97 17.34 8.07
N ASP A 27 13.79 16.53 7.40
CA ASP A 27 13.34 15.34 6.67
C ASP A 27 12.61 14.35 7.59
N LEU A 28 13.08 14.19 8.82
CA LEU A 28 12.44 13.33 9.83
C LEU A 28 11.01 13.78 10.15
N SER A 29 10.74 15.09 10.12
CA SER A 29 9.39 15.62 10.36
C SER A 29 8.43 15.28 9.23
N LEU A 30 8.92 15.28 7.98
CA LEU A 30 8.16 14.83 6.82
C LEU A 30 7.92 13.31 6.88
N GLU A 31 8.96 12.54 7.19
CA GLU A 31 8.89 11.08 7.30
C GLU A 31 7.84 10.65 8.34
N LYS A 32 7.88 11.24 9.55
CA LYS A 32 6.88 10.98 10.59
C LYS A 32 5.46 11.29 10.13
N MET A 33 5.27 12.38 9.37
CA MET A 33 3.96 12.72 8.83
C MET A 33 3.46 11.67 7.82
N LEU A 34 4.32 11.26 6.90
CA LEU A 34 3.99 10.23 5.91
C LEU A 34 3.75 8.87 6.57
N TYR A 35 4.50 8.53 7.62
CA TYR A 35 4.28 7.33 8.41
C TYR A 35 2.90 7.32 9.06
N LEU A 36 2.51 8.40 9.75
CA LEU A 36 1.18 8.53 10.35
C LEU A 36 0.06 8.47 9.30
N ALA A 37 0.26 9.10 8.14
CA ALA A 37 -0.68 9.01 7.02
C ALA A 37 -0.81 7.57 6.52
N SER A 38 0.30 6.85 6.38
CA SER A 38 0.33 5.44 5.98
C SER A 38 -0.41 4.56 6.98
N GLN A 39 -0.20 4.76 8.29
CA GLN A 39 -0.95 4.05 9.32
C GLN A 39 -2.47 4.26 9.20
N ASN A 40 -2.90 5.49 8.93
CA ASN A 40 -4.33 5.78 8.73
C ASN A 40 -4.91 5.16 7.46
N VAL A 41 -4.09 5.02 6.41
CA VAL A 41 -4.48 4.33 5.18
C VAL A 41 -4.58 2.82 5.43
N MET A 42 -3.60 2.23 6.08
CA MET A 42 -3.57 0.80 6.41
C MET A 42 -4.78 0.37 7.24
N LYS A 43 -5.23 1.20 8.20
CA LYS A 43 -6.47 0.95 8.97
C LYS A 43 -7.72 0.76 8.11
N LYS A 44 -7.73 1.32 6.90
CA LYS A 44 -8.86 1.20 5.94
C LYS A 44 -8.66 0.06 4.94
N TRP A 45 -7.46 -0.48 4.82
CA TRP A 45 -7.13 -1.57 3.91
C TRP A 45 -7.46 -2.92 4.55
N THR A 46 -8.73 -3.13 4.84
CA THR A 46 -9.24 -4.39 5.44
C THR A 46 -9.84 -5.32 4.40
N GLN A 47 -10.12 -4.83 3.20
CA GLN A 47 -10.75 -5.60 2.15
C GLN A 47 -9.76 -6.54 1.44
N ARG A 48 -10.10 -7.84 1.40
CA ARG A 48 -9.36 -8.83 0.63
C ARG A 48 -9.47 -8.53 -0.87
N TYR A 49 -8.37 -8.73 -1.60
CA TYR A 49 -8.37 -8.55 -3.06
C TYR A 49 -9.37 -9.50 -3.72
N ARG A 50 -10.10 -8.99 -4.72
CA ARG A 50 -11.11 -9.80 -5.43
C ARG A 50 -10.42 -10.93 -6.19
N ASN A 51 -11.00 -12.13 -6.11
CA ASN A 51 -10.48 -13.35 -6.74
C ASN A 51 -9.08 -13.74 -6.26
N TRP A 52 -8.70 -13.41 -5.01
CA TRP A 52 -7.38 -13.74 -4.45
C TRP A 52 -7.08 -15.25 -4.51
N ASP A 53 -8.07 -16.12 -4.28
CA ASP A 53 -7.88 -17.57 -4.35
C ASP A 53 -7.39 -18.05 -5.72
N SER A 54 -7.95 -17.49 -6.79
CA SER A 54 -7.54 -17.84 -8.16
C SER A 54 -6.14 -17.35 -8.48
N ILE A 55 -5.79 -16.14 -8.02
CA ILE A 55 -4.45 -15.57 -8.19
C ILE A 55 -3.42 -16.38 -7.40
N LEU A 56 -3.76 -16.76 -6.16
CA LEU A 56 -2.90 -17.59 -5.32
C LEU A 56 -2.61 -18.94 -5.97
N ASN A 57 -3.63 -19.63 -6.50
CA ASN A 57 -3.44 -20.90 -7.21
C ASN A 57 -2.50 -20.74 -8.42
N GLN A 58 -2.64 -19.64 -9.18
CA GLN A 58 -1.72 -19.35 -10.28
C GLN A 58 -0.29 -19.12 -9.78
N LEU A 59 -0.12 -18.36 -8.70
CA LEU A 59 1.19 -18.11 -8.10
C LEU A 59 1.84 -19.40 -7.56
N MET A 60 1.07 -20.31 -6.98
CA MET A 60 1.57 -21.61 -6.53
C MET A 60 2.12 -22.45 -7.69
N ILE A 61 1.44 -22.45 -8.84
CA ILE A 61 1.90 -23.17 -10.04
C ILE A 61 3.12 -22.48 -10.67
N PHE A 62 3.14 -21.15 -10.76
CA PHE A 62 4.27 -20.43 -11.37
C PHE A 62 5.52 -20.40 -10.49
N PHE A 63 5.37 -20.51 -9.17
CA PHE A 63 6.44 -20.41 -8.18
C PHE A 63 6.40 -21.57 -7.19
N GLU A 64 6.44 -22.80 -7.72
CA GLU A 64 6.42 -24.04 -6.95
C GLU A 64 7.45 -24.03 -5.81
N GLY A 65 7.05 -24.52 -4.64
CA GLY A 65 7.90 -24.61 -3.44
C GLY A 65 8.30 -23.28 -2.78
N ARG A 66 7.93 -22.11 -3.35
CA ARG A 66 8.21 -20.80 -2.73
C ARG A 66 7.05 -20.24 -1.93
N VAL A 67 5.82 -20.43 -2.42
CA VAL A 67 4.62 -19.87 -1.79
C VAL A 67 4.11 -20.76 -0.66
N GLU A 68 4.28 -22.09 -0.78
CA GLU A 68 3.83 -23.09 0.22
C GLU A 68 4.42 -22.87 1.61
N GLN A 69 5.62 -22.29 1.72
CA GLN A 69 6.25 -21.99 3.01
C GLN A 69 5.53 -20.89 3.81
N TYR A 70 4.74 -20.04 3.14
CA TYR A 70 4.10 -18.85 3.73
C TYR A 70 2.57 -18.94 3.75
N LEU A 71 2.02 -20.08 3.36
CA LEU A 71 0.62 -20.45 3.54
C LEU A 71 0.39 -20.98 4.96
#